data_AF-A0A552Z7L7-F1
#
_entry.id   AF-A0A552Z7L7-F1
#
_cell.length_a   1.000
_cell.length_b   1.000
_cell.length_c   1.000
_cell.angle_alpha   90.00
_cell.angle_beta   90.00
_cell.angle_gamma   90.00
#
_symmetry.space_group_name_H-M   'P 1'
#
loop_
_entity.id
_entity.type
_entity.pdbx_description
1 polymer ?
#
loop_
_entity_poly.entity_id
_entity_poly.type
_entity_poly.pdbx_seq_one_letter_code
_entity_poly.pdbx_strand_id
1 'polypeptide(L)'
;MAIRNPQAKLMSQLNGDFIITKKGETKPLVNIQKQNLSIAPNSAFELPVSLNDHFKPGTYTYKIVLKNDHEDWQFSKDFTIKESEANMYNQTSVDYTKKTDLNWIHYMLVGITLFLLLILFYFLGKRSK
;
A
#
# COMPACT_ATOMS: atom_id res chain seq x y z
N MET A 1 11.98 -8.68 -3.28
CA MET A 1 13.23 -8.49 -2.50
C MET A 1 13.68 -9.86 -2.01
N ALA A 2 14.94 -10.24 -2.24
CA ALA A 2 15.46 -11.55 -1.87
C ALA A 2 16.31 -11.44 -0.59
N ILE A 3 15.96 -12.21 0.44
CA ILE A 3 16.75 -12.33 1.68
C ILE A 3 17.52 -13.63 1.59
N ARG A 4 18.85 -13.61 1.75
CA ARG A 4 19.66 -14.84 1.72
C ARG A 4 20.05 -15.27 3.12
N ASN A 5 20.04 -16.57 3.37
CA ASN A 5 20.64 -17.13 4.58
C ASN A 5 22.15 -17.31 4.36
N PRO A 6 23.02 -16.49 5.00
CA PRO A 6 24.47 -16.61 4.85
C PRO A 6 25.04 -17.79 5.65
N GLN A 7 24.26 -18.40 6.54
CA GLN A 7 24.69 -19.55 7.33
C GLN A 7 24.42 -20.86 6.58
N ALA A 8 25.38 -21.79 6.69
CA ALA A 8 25.27 -23.14 6.13
C ALA A 8 24.35 -24.07 6.97
N LYS A 9 23.36 -23.51 7.67
CA LYS A 9 22.44 -24.24 8.56
C LYS A 9 21.00 -23.82 8.29
N LEU A 10 20.09 -24.79 8.33
CA LEU A 10 18.65 -24.54 8.22
C LEU A 10 18.20 -23.67 9.39
N MET A 11 17.63 -22.51 9.09
CA MET A 11 16.94 -21.71 10.09
C MET A 11 15.47 -22.14 10.09
N SER A 12 15.01 -22.84 11.12
CA SER A 12 13.65 -23.38 11.23
C SER A 12 12.86 -22.69 12.34
N GLN A 13 11.52 -22.82 12.29
CA GLN A 13 10.58 -22.33 13.30
C GLN A 13 10.73 -20.82 13.57
N LEU A 14 11.00 -20.06 12.53
CA LEU A 14 11.17 -18.62 12.63
C LEU A 14 9.82 -17.93 12.70
N ASN A 15 9.67 -17.05 13.68
CA ASN A 15 8.68 -16.01 13.72
C ASN A 15 9.28 -14.77 13.05
N GLY A 16 8.78 -14.45 11.86
CA GLY A 16 9.22 -13.33 11.05
C GLY A 16 8.26 -12.15 11.12
N ASP A 17 8.80 -10.98 11.41
CA ASP A 17 8.13 -9.68 11.32
C ASP A 17 8.80 -8.84 10.23
N PHE A 18 8.03 -8.48 9.20
CA PHE A 18 8.50 -7.79 8.01
C PHE A 18 7.78 -6.45 7.90
N ILE A 19 8.52 -5.38 8.17
CA ILE A 19 8.00 -4.02 8.32
C ILE A 19 8.60 -3.14 7.23
N ILE A 20 7.78 -2.32 6.57
CA ILE A 20 8.25 -1.28 5.66
C ILE A 20 7.69 0.06 6.11
N THR A 21 8.56 1.05 6.26
CA THR A 21 8.22 2.42 6.66
C THR A 21 8.75 3.40 5.64
N LYS A 22 8.12 4.57 5.54
CA LYS A 22 8.77 5.70 4.86
C LYS A 22 9.94 6.17 5.72
N LYS A 23 11.04 6.58 5.09
CA LYS A 23 12.24 6.97 5.84
C LYS A 23 11.93 8.10 6.81
N GLY A 24 12.24 7.89 8.09
CA GLY A 24 12.00 8.85 9.17
C GLY A 24 10.59 8.81 9.77
N GLU A 25 9.66 8.01 9.22
CA GLU A 25 8.35 7.79 9.81
C GLU A 25 8.33 6.54 10.71
N THR A 26 7.54 6.60 11.77
CA THR A 26 7.33 5.46 12.69
C THR A 26 6.14 4.60 12.30
N LYS A 27 5.24 5.10 11.44
CA LYS A 27 4.05 4.38 11.01
C LYS A 27 4.40 3.37 9.90
N PRO A 28 4.13 2.07 10.09
CA PRO A 28 4.38 1.07 9.06
C PRO A 28 3.38 1.22 7.90
N LEU A 29 3.90 1.22 6.68
CA LEU A 29 3.12 1.14 5.44
C LEU A 29 2.74 -0.30 5.14
N VAL A 30 3.63 -1.22 5.47
CA VAL A 30 3.43 -2.67 5.38
C VAL A 30 3.92 -3.28 6.68
N ASN A 31 3.12 -4.18 7.23
CA ASN A 31 3.51 -5.05 8.33
C ASN A 31 2.99 -6.46 8.03
N ILE A 32 3.90 -7.40 7.81
CA ILE A 32 3.59 -8.80 7.54
C ILE A 32 4.23 -9.64 8.62
N GLN A 33 3.42 -10.41 9.33
CA GLN A 33 3.89 -11.39 10.30
C GLN A 33 3.67 -12.80 9.76
N LYS A 34 4.70 -13.64 9.91
CA LYS A 34 4.68 -15.04 9.50
C LYS A 34 5.29 -15.89 10.60
N GLN A 35 4.61 -16.95 10.97
CA GLN A 35 5.08 -17.90 11.97
C GLN A 35 5.57 -19.18 11.28
N ASN A 36 6.41 -19.94 11.98
CA ASN A 36 6.91 -21.24 11.51
C ASN A 36 7.63 -21.19 10.15
N LEU A 37 8.28 -20.06 9.84
CA LEU A 37 9.08 -19.93 8.63
C LEU A 37 10.34 -20.80 8.73
N SER A 38 10.76 -21.34 7.59
CA SER A 38 12.03 -22.05 7.47
C SER A 38 12.79 -21.56 6.24
N ILE A 39 14.06 -21.17 6.43
CA ILE A 39 14.91 -20.63 5.37
C ILE A 39 16.08 -21.58 5.16
N ALA A 40 16.13 -22.20 3.97
CA ALA A 40 17.19 -23.12 3.58
C ALA A 40 18.55 -22.40 3.45
N PRO A 41 19.66 -23.10 3.73
CA PRO A 41 21.01 -22.56 3.53
C PRO A 41 21.24 -22.06 2.10
N ASN A 42 21.93 -20.92 1.93
CA ASN A 42 22.23 -20.31 0.63
C ASN A 42 21.02 -19.93 -0.25
N SER A 43 19.79 -20.16 0.23
CA SER A 43 18.56 -19.88 -0.50
C SER A 43 18.16 -18.42 -0.37
N ALA A 44 17.44 -17.93 -1.38
CA ALA A 44 16.75 -16.65 -1.36
C ALA A 44 15.30 -16.86 -0.88
N PHE A 45 14.93 -16.19 0.20
CA PHE A 45 13.53 -16.05 0.61
C PHE A 45 12.93 -14.83 -0.09
N GLU A 46 11.86 -15.08 -0.86
CA GLU A 46 11.08 -14.04 -1.51
C GLU A 46 9.79 -13.82 -0.70
N LEU A 47 9.64 -12.61 -0.17
CA LEU A 47 8.39 -12.19 0.45
C LEU A 47 7.58 -11.38 -0.56
N PRO A 48 6.43 -11.89 -1.06
CA PRO A 48 5.52 -11.08 -1.83
C PRO A 48 4.92 -10.00 -0.92
N VAL A 49 5.08 -8.75 -1.31
CA VAL A 49 4.51 -7.59 -0.62
C VAL A 49 3.50 -6.96 -1.55
N SER A 50 2.23 -7.00 -1.17
CA SER A 50 1.17 -6.27 -1.85
C SER A 50 0.91 -4.96 -1.14
N LEU A 51 0.75 -3.88 -1.91
CA LEU A 51 0.28 -2.60 -1.41
C LEU A 51 -1.19 -2.45 -1.75
N ASN A 52 -1.99 -1.94 -0.81
CA ASN A 52 -3.40 -1.61 -1.06
C ASN A 52 -3.57 -0.29 -1.85
N ASP A 53 -2.49 0.46 -2.03
CA ASP A 53 -2.46 1.76 -2.70
C ASP A 53 -1.31 1.77 -3.70
N HIS A 54 -1.28 2.77 -4.58
CA HIS A 54 -0.23 2.94 -5.58
C HIS A 54 1.17 3.03 -4.95
N PHE A 55 2.16 2.47 -5.62
CA PHE A 55 3.56 2.72 -5.33
C PHE A 55 3.84 4.21 -5.44
N LYS A 56 4.37 4.81 -4.37
CA LYS A 56 4.76 6.23 -4.34
C LYS A 56 6.28 6.31 -4.45
N PRO A 57 6.82 7.25 -5.23
CA PRO A 57 8.26 7.50 -5.23
C PRO A 57 8.70 8.03 -3.87
N GLY A 58 9.90 7.64 -3.45
CA GLY A 58 10.45 8.07 -2.16
C GLY A 58 11.48 7.10 -1.59
N THR A 59 12.06 7.50 -0.46
CA THR A 59 12.98 6.65 0.31
C THR A 59 12.21 5.97 1.44
N TYR A 60 12.45 4.67 1.58
CA TYR A 60 11.81 3.78 2.51
C TYR A 60 12.85 2.97 3.26
N THR A 61 12.46 2.47 4.42
CA THR A 61 13.29 1.57 5.23
C THR A 61 12.48 0.29 5.45
N TYR A 62 13.04 -0.85 5.04
CA TYR A 62 12.51 -2.13 5.49
C TYR A 62 13.24 -2.56 6.75
N LYS A 63 12.51 -3.20 7.66
CA LYS A 63 13.01 -3.86 8.86
C LYS A 63 12.45 -5.29 8.88
N ILE A 64 13.34 -6.25 9.05
CA ILE A 64 13.03 -7.68 9.10
C ILE A 64 13.54 -8.20 10.42
N VAL A 65 12.67 -8.84 11.20
CA VAL A 65 13.00 -9.45 12.48
C VAL A 65 12.64 -10.92 12.37
N LEU A 66 13.61 -11.82 12.52
CA LEU A 66 13.42 -13.26 12.51
C LEU A 66 13.81 -13.80 13.88
N LYS A 67 12.93 -14.52 14.55
CA LYS A 67 13.18 -15.07 15.89
C LYS A 67 12.83 -16.54 15.97
N ASN A 68 13.65 -17.33 16.65
CA ASN A 68 13.28 -18.64 17.15
C ASN A 68 13.70 -18.76 18.63
N ASP A 69 13.59 -19.95 19.21
CA ASP A 69 13.90 -20.18 20.64
C ASP A 69 15.38 -20.02 21.00
N HIS A 70 16.26 -19.92 20.01
CA HIS A 70 17.71 -19.91 20.19
C HIS A 70 18.40 -18.65 19.68
N GLU A 71 17.82 -17.99 18.68
CA GLU A 71 18.48 -16.97 17.87
C GLU A 71 17.47 -15.87 17.44
N ASP A 72 17.94 -14.62 17.41
CA ASP A 72 17.21 -13.44 16.99
C ASP A 72 18.05 -12.68 15.96
N TRP A 73 17.51 -12.50 14.76
CA TRP A 73 18.15 -11.77 13.67
C TRP A 73 17.32 -10.56 13.32
N GLN A 74 17.99 -9.41 13.23
CA GLN A 74 17.38 -8.16 12.80
C GLN A 74 18.16 -7.57 11.64
N PHE A 75 17.45 -7.26 10.57
CA PHE A 75 18.01 -6.67 9.37
C PHE A 75 17.22 -5.43 8.98
N SER A 76 17.92 -4.33 8.73
CA SER A 76 17.30 -3.07 8.33
C SER A 76 18.11 -2.43 7.21
N LYS A 77 17.44 -1.92 6.19
CA LYS A 77 18.09 -1.20 5.09
C LYS A 77 17.16 -0.18 4.47
N ASP A 78 17.77 0.92 4.05
CA ASP A 78 17.12 1.93 3.24
C ASP A 78 17.13 1.54 1.75
N PHE A 79 16.03 1.84 1.07
CA PHE A 79 15.90 1.72 -0.37
C PHE A 79 15.10 2.90 -0.92
N THR A 80 15.30 3.23 -2.19
CA THR A 80 14.60 4.34 -2.85
C THR A 80 13.85 3.82 -4.05
N ILE A 81 12.55 4.13 -4.11
CA ILE A 81 11.70 3.87 -5.27
C ILE A 81 11.74 5.12 -6.15
N LYS A 82 12.22 4.97 -7.38
CA LYS A 82 12.22 6.05 -8.37
C LYS A 82 10.82 6.24 -8.95
N GLU A 83 10.53 7.46 -9.42
CA GLU A 83 9.24 7.76 -10.06
C GLU A 83 8.96 6.89 -11.28
N SER A 84 9.96 6.65 -12.14
CA SER A 84 9.84 5.75 -13.30
C SER A 84 9.46 4.32 -12.90
N GLU A 85 10.03 3.84 -11.80
CA GLU A 85 9.82 2.49 -11.27
C GLU A 85 8.43 2.37 -10.62
N ALA A 86 8.04 3.37 -9.82
CA ALA A 86 6.70 3.47 -9.25
C ALA A 86 5.63 3.47 -10.36
N ASN A 87 5.81 4.29 -11.40
CA ASN A 87 4.87 4.37 -12.52
C ASN A 87 4.77 3.05 -13.29
N MET A 88 5.89 2.39 -13.56
CA MET A 88 5.90 1.08 -14.21
C MET A 88 5.12 0.04 -13.41
N TYR A 89 5.37 -0.07 -12.10
CA TYR A 89 4.67 -1.03 -11.25
C TYR A 89 3.17 -0.72 -11.10
N ASN A 90 2.82 0.57 -11.01
CA ASN A 90 1.42 1.00 -10.95
C ASN A 90 0.65 0.66 -12.22
N GLN A 91 1.25 0.81 -13.41
CA GLN A 91 0.60 0.50 -14.69
C GLN A 91 0.33 -1.01 -14.88
N THR A 92 1.17 -1.86 -14.28
CA THR A 92 1.02 -3.31 -14.32
C THR A 92 0.10 -3.86 -13.23
N SER A 93 -0.31 -3.02 -12.27
CA SER A 93 -1.19 -3.43 -11.17
C SER A 93 -2.63 -3.62 -11.67
N VAL A 94 -3.23 -4.77 -11.35
CA VAL A 94 -4.65 -5.04 -11.59
C VAL A 94 -5.55 -4.03 -10.85
N ASP A 95 -5.04 -3.46 -9.76
CA ASP A 95 -5.68 -2.43 -8.95
C ASP A 95 -5.42 -1.00 -9.46
N TYR A 96 -4.94 -0.82 -10.71
CA TYR A 96 -4.87 0.49 -11.37
C TYR A 96 -6.27 1.01 -11.70
N THR A 97 -7.09 1.20 -10.67
CA THR A 97 -8.24 2.09 -10.74
C THR A 97 -7.68 3.49 -10.55
N LYS A 98 -7.50 4.19 -11.67
CA LYS A 98 -7.40 5.65 -11.66
C LYS A 98 -8.56 6.11 -10.78
N LYS A 99 -8.30 6.60 -9.55
CA LYS A 99 -9.36 7.15 -8.72
C LYS A 99 -9.96 8.29 -9.54
N THR A 100 -11.07 8.03 -10.19
CA THR A 100 -11.84 9.04 -10.88
C THR A 100 -12.25 9.98 -9.77
N ASP A 101 -11.71 11.20 -9.76
CA ASP A 101 -12.16 12.23 -8.85
C ASP A 101 -13.66 12.44 -9.08
N LEU A 102 -14.48 11.75 -8.26
CA LEU A 102 -15.94 11.82 -8.26
C LEU A 102 -16.43 13.20 -7.77
N ASN A 103 -15.53 14.17 -7.63
CA ASN A 103 -15.83 15.58 -7.36
C ASN A 103 -16.76 16.17 -8.42
N TRP A 104 -16.68 15.71 -9.69
CA TRP A 104 -17.64 16.12 -10.73
C TRP A 104 -19.09 15.75 -10.35
N ILE A 105 -19.31 14.58 -9.74
CA ILE A 105 -20.66 14.13 -9.37
C ILE A 105 -21.31 15.09 -8.36
N HIS A 106 -20.53 15.67 -7.45
CA HIS A 106 -21.04 16.67 -6.51
C HIS A 106 -21.51 17.94 -7.23
N TYR A 107 -20.74 18.43 -8.21
CA TYR A 107 -21.15 19.57 -9.05
C TYR A 107 -22.40 19.27 -9.89
N MET A 108 -22.52 18.05 -10.42
CA MET A 108 -23.70 17.59 -11.15
C MET A 108 -24.95 17.55 -10.26
N LEU A 109 -24.81 17.03 -9.03
CA LEU A 109 -25.90 16.93 -8.06
C LEU A 109 -26.45 18.32 -7.68
N VAL A 110 -25.54 19.27 -7.40
CA VAL A 110 -25.90 20.66 -7.09
C VAL A 110 -26.64 21.33 -8.25
N GLY A 111 -26.20 21.11 -9.50
CA GLY A 111 -26.88 21.63 -10.68
C GLY A 111 -28.31 21.11 -10.85
N ILE A 112 -28.53 19.81 -10.60
CA ILE A 112 -29.86 19.19 -10.67
C ILE A 112 -30.78 19.76 -9.58
N THR A 113 -30.29 19.93 -8.35
CA THR A 113 -31.07 20.51 -7.26
C THR A 113 -31.51 21.94 -7.57
N LEU A 114 -30.60 22.78 -8.10
CA LEU A 114 -30.93 24.15 -8.52
C LEU A 114 -31.98 24.19 -9.64
N PHE A 115 -31.86 23.30 -10.62
CA PHE A 115 -32.82 23.22 -11.72
C PHE A 115 -34.23 22.83 -11.24
N LEU A 116 -34.33 21.87 -10.32
CA LEU A 116 -35.61 21.48 -9.71
C LEU A 116 -36.24 22.61 -8.90
N LEU A 117 -35.44 23.39 -8.16
CA LEU A 117 -35.93 24.57 -7.43
C LEU A 117 -36.49 25.63 -8.39
N LEU A 118 -35.82 25.90 -9.51
CA LEU A 118 -36.31 26.85 -10.52
C LEU A 118 -37.66 26.42 -11.12
N ILE A 119 -37.82 25.12 -11.41
CA ILE A 119 -39.10 24.56 -11.89
C ILE A 119 -40.19 24.73 -10.82
N LEU A 120 -39.86 24.45 -9.55
CA LEU A 120 -40.81 24.59 -8.45
C LEU A 120 -41.28 26.04 -8.28
N PHE A 121 -40.35 26.99 -8.29
CA PHE A 121 -40.65 28.42 -8.23
C PHE A 121 -41.48 28.90 -9.42
N TYR A 122 -41.18 28.43 -10.62
CA TYR A 122 -41.97 28.74 -11.82
C TYR A 122 -43.41 28.24 -11.71
N PHE A 123 -43.62 27.00 -11.24
CA PHE A 123 -44.95 26.43 -11.04
C PHE A 123 -45.73 27.12 -9.92
N LEU A 124 -45.08 27.47 -8.81
CA LEU A 124 -45.71 28.21 -7.71
C LEU A 124 -46.10 29.64 -8.12
N GLY A 125 -45.24 30.33 -8.89
CA GLY A 125 -45.53 31.66 -9.43
C GLY A 125 -46.67 31.66 -10.44
N LYS A 126 -46.80 30.59 -11.24
CA LYS A 126 -47.93 30.42 -12.17
C LYS A 126 -49.26 30.11 -11.47
N ARG A 127 -49.24 29.56 -10.25
CA ARG A 127 -50.44 29.19 -9.49
C ARG A 127 -51.02 30.35 -8.66
N SER A 128 -50.27 31.45 -8.54
CA SER A 128 -50.65 32.66 -7.79
C SER A 128 -51.19 33.80 -8.68
N LYS A 129 -51.33 33.58 -10.00
CA LYS A 129 -52.11 34.41 -10.92
C LYS A 129 -53.35 33.65 -11.36
#